data_AF-A0A959V5M1-F1
#
_entry.id   AF-A0A959V5M1-F1
#
_cell.length_a   1.000
_cell.length_b   1.000
_cell.length_c   1.000
_cell.angle_alpha   90.00
_cell.angle_beta   90.00
_cell.angle_gamma   90.00
#
_symmetry.space_group_name_H-M   'P 1'
#
loop_
_entity.id
_entity.type
_entity.pdbx_description
1 polymer ?
#
loop_
_entity_poly.entity_id
_entity_poly.type
_entity_poly.pdbx_seq_one_letter_code
_entity_poly.pdbx_strand_id
1 'polypeptide(L)'
;MWRSAELLLLTLLAGALHAQPGWTWTPLAPLPRPMANHAFCTATVNGDERAYAFMGITTGLTSDSITLRAYQYESSIDAWRVLPDVPDTLGRVASAASVVNGVAYVIGG
;
A
#
# COMPACT_ATOMS: atom_id res chain seq x y z
N MET A 1 10.36 -15.86 -49.37
CA MET A 1 9.31 -16.75 -48.81
C MET A 1 9.36 -16.93 -47.29
N TRP A 2 10.42 -16.54 -46.56
CA TRP A 2 10.56 -16.82 -45.13
C TRP A 2 10.00 -15.72 -44.20
N ARG A 3 9.90 -14.47 -44.68
CA ARG A 3 9.37 -13.31 -43.92
C ARG A 3 7.88 -13.38 -43.61
N SER A 4 7.11 -14.17 -44.37
CA SER A 4 5.65 -14.28 -44.21
C SER A 4 5.26 -15.17 -43.03
N ALA A 5 6.06 -16.19 -42.72
CA ALA A 5 5.83 -17.09 -41.58
C ALA A 5 6.14 -16.39 -40.24
N GLU A 6 7.19 -15.57 -40.20
CA GLU A 6 7.55 -14.76 -39.02
C GLU A 6 6.48 -13.71 -38.71
N LEU A 7 5.93 -13.05 -39.74
CA LEU A 7 4.86 -12.06 -39.58
C LEU A 7 3.55 -12.71 -39.10
N LEU A 8 3.25 -13.93 -39.55
CA LEU A 8 2.09 -14.72 -39.12
C LEU A 8 2.26 -15.22 -37.67
N LEU A 9 3.48 -15.60 -37.29
CA LEU A 9 3.80 -16.02 -35.92
C LEU A 9 3.70 -14.83 -34.95
N LEU A 10 4.14 -13.64 -35.37
CA LEU A 10 4.05 -12.41 -34.57
C LEU A 10 2.58 -11.98 -34.35
N THR A 11 1.71 -12.12 -35.36
CA THR A 11 0.29 -11.80 -35.24
C THR A 11 -0.49 -12.82 -34.40
N LEU A 12 -0.12 -14.10 -34.45
CA LEU A 12 -0.70 -15.15 -33.60
C LEU A 12 -0.33 -14.97 -32.11
N LEU A 13 0.90 -14.52 -31.80
CA LEU A 13 1.34 -14.22 -30.44
C LEU A 13 0.66 -12.97 -29.85
N ALA A 14 0.33 -11.97 -30.68
CA ALA A 14 -0.38 -10.77 -30.24
C ALA A 14 -1.83 -11.04 -29.79
N GLY A 15 -2.49 -12.05 -30.37
CA GLY A 15 -3.85 -12.45 -29.99
C GLY A 15 -3.96 -13.18 -28.65
N ALA A 16 -2.83 -13.64 -28.08
CA ALA A 16 -2.77 -14.30 -26.78
C ALA A 16 -2.49 -13.32 -25.62
N LEU A 17 -2.27 -12.03 -25.91
CA LEU A 17 -2.12 -10.99 -24.89
C LEU A 17 -3.50 -10.57 -24.39
N HIS A 18 -4.03 -11.32 -23.42
CA HIS A 18 -5.10 -10.81 -22.59
C HIS A 18 -4.53 -9.75 -21.66
N ALA A 19 -4.81 -8.46 -21.92
CA ALA A 19 -4.75 -7.45 -20.86
C ALA A 19 -5.68 -7.94 -19.75
N GLN A 20 -5.19 -8.18 -18.53
CA GLN A 20 -5.91 -8.82 -17.42
C GLN A 20 -7.30 -8.17 -17.21
N PRO A 21 -8.39 -8.71 -17.79
CA PRO A 21 -9.71 -8.11 -17.65
C PRO A 21 -10.45 -8.78 -16.49
N GLY A 22 -11.35 -8.06 -15.83
CA GLY A 22 -12.20 -8.66 -14.77
C GLY A 22 -11.70 -8.49 -13.34
N TRP A 23 -10.79 -7.56 -13.07
CA TRP A 23 -10.53 -7.12 -11.69
C TRP A 23 -11.74 -6.39 -11.13
N THR A 24 -12.33 -6.94 -10.08
CA THR A 24 -13.31 -6.24 -9.25
C THR A 24 -12.64 -5.81 -7.96
N TRP A 25 -12.81 -4.54 -7.60
CA TRP A 25 -12.32 -4.00 -6.33
C TRP A 25 -13.48 -3.94 -5.35
N THR A 26 -13.26 -4.46 -4.16
CA THR A 26 -14.20 -4.32 -3.04
C THR A 26 -13.58 -3.37 -2.03
N PRO A 27 -14.26 -2.27 -1.67
CA PRO A 27 -13.81 -1.41 -0.58
C PRO A 27 -13.75 -2.19 0.73
N LEU A 28 -12.64 -2.05 1.45
CA LEU A 28 -12.47 -2.53 2.83
C LEU A 28 -12.80 -1.41 3.81
N ALA A 29 -12.76 -1.71 5.11
CA ALA A 29 -12.97 -0.74 6.16
C ALA A 29 -12.03 0.48 5.96
N PRO A 30 -12.59 1.71 6.00
CA PRO A 30 -11.79 2.91 5.85
C PRO A 30 -10.89 3.11 7.06
N LEU A 31 -9.79 3.83 6.88
CA LEU A 31 -8.96 4.30 8.00
C LEU A 31 -9.82 5.04 9.03
N PRO A 32 -9.53 4.92 10.35
CA PRO A 32 -10.31 5.57 11.40
C PRO A 32 -10.35 7.11 11.30
N ARG A 33 -9.38 7.70 10.59
CA ARG A 33 -9.34 9.14 10.31
C ARG A 33 -8.93 9.36 8.84
N PRO A 34 -9.62 10.25 8.10
CA PRO A 34 -9.20 10.61 6.74
C PRO A 34 -7.81 11.24 6.72
N MET A 35 -6.93 10.71 5.87
CA MET A 35 -5.53 11.13 5.75
C MET A 35 -4.93 10.69 4.42
N ALA A 36 -3.88 11.38 4.00
CA ALA A 36 -3.12 11.15 2.77
C ALA A 36 -1.62 11.02 3.07
N ASN A 37 -0.85 10.59 2.06
CA ASN A 37 0.62 10.57 2.05
C ASN A 37 1.29 9.86 3.25
N HIS A 38 0.64 8.84 3.81
CA HIS A 38 1.22 7.99 4.86
C HIS A 38 2.04 6.86 4.26
N ALA A 39 2.99 6.35 5.03
CA ALA A 39 3.77 5.18 4.65
C ALA A 39 3.00 3.89 4.94
N PHE A 40 3.05 2.94 4.01
CA PHE A 40 2.40 1.63 4.14
C PHE A 40 3.40 0.48 4.09
N CYS A 41 3.14 -0.56 4.89
CA CYS A 41 3.75 -1.87 4.71
C CYS A 41 2.81 -2.98 5.18
N THR A 42 3.08 -4.21 4.75
CA THR A 42 2.40 -5.41 5.26
C THR A 42 3.37 -6.31 6.02
N ALA A 43 2.84 -7.12 6.94
CA ALA A 43 3.58 -8.16 7.63
C ALA A 43 2.65 -9.32 8.02
N THR A 44 3.19 -10.53 8.05
CA THR A 44 2.51 -11.67 8.67
C THR A 44 2.87 -11.74 10.15
N VAL A 45 1.88 -11.66 11.03
CA VAL A 45 2.06 -11.74 12.50
C VAL A 45 1.21 -12.90 13.00
N ASN A 46 1.87 -13.89 13.62
CA ASN A 46 1.22 -15.11 14.12
C ASN A 46 0.39 -15.87 13.06
N GLY A 47 0.78 -15.78 11.77
CA GLY A 47 0.07 -16.42 10.67
C GLY A 47 -0.97 -15.52 9.96
N ASP A 48 -1.32 -14.37 10.53
CA ASP A 48 -2.28 -13.45 9.93
C ASP A 48 -1.60 -12.31 9.17
N GLU A 49 -2.11 -11.98 7.99
CA GLU A 49 -1.65 -10.81 7.24
C GLU A 49 -2.21 -9.51 7.85
N ARG A 50 -1.30 -8.58 8.14
CA ARG A 50 -1.59 -7.27 8.71
C ARG A 50 -1.03 -6.20 7.78
N ALA A 51 -1.75 -5.10 7.63
CA ALA A 51 -1.20 -3.88 7.03
C ALA A 51 -0.97 -2.82 8.11
N TYR A 52 -0.01 -1.94 7.88
CA TYR A 52 0.33 -0.86 8.80
C TYR A 52 0.42 0.45 8.04
N ALA A 53 -0.20 1.50 8.59
CA ALA A 53 -0.12 2.85 8.10
C ALA A 53 0.61 3.71 9.13
N PHE A 54 1.58 4.52 8.68
CA PHE A 54 2.37 5.39 9.56
C PHE A 54 2.38 6.84 9.08
N MET A 55 2.17 7.76 10.02
CA MET A 55 2.27 9.21 9.85
C MET A 55 1.39 9.73 8.71
N GLY A 56 1.84 10.67 7.88
CA GLY A 56 1.04 11.29 6.82
C GLY A 56 0.38 12.60 7.24
N ILE A 57 -0.57 13.05 6.43
CA ILE A 57 -1.22 14.36 6.57
C ILE A 57 -2.73 14.23 6.61
N THR A 58 -3.37 14.93 7.56
CA THR A 58 -4.83 14.93 7.68
C THR A 58 -5.48 15.92 6.70
N THR A 59 -6.80 16.03 6.72
CA THR A 59 -7.58 16.89 5.81
C THR A 59 -7.24 18.38 5.84
N GLY A 60 -6.47 18.85 6.82
CA GLY A 60 -6.00 20.23 6.88
C GLY A 60 -4.98 20.57 5.78
N LEU A 61 -4.21 19.58 5.29
CA LEU A 61 -3.18 19.74 4.26
C LEU A 61 -2.15 20.86 4.55
N THR A 62 -1.90 21.15 5.82
CA THR A 62 -0.86 22.06 6.33
C THR A 62 0.21 21.31 7.13
N SER A 63 1.33 21.96 7.43
CA SER A 63 2.40 21.39 8.29
C SER A 63 1.84 20.91 9.64
N ASP A 64 0.95 21.68 10.24
CA ASP A 64 0.38 21.39 11.56
C ASP A 64 -0.65 20.24 11.52
N SER A 65 -1.01 19.81 10.30
CA SER A 65 -1.90 18.69 10.05
C SER A 65 -1.16 17.37 9.80
N ILE A 66 0.18 17.40 9.78
CA ILE A 66 1.04 16.21 9.78
C ILE A 66 0.89 15.50 11.13
N THR A 67 0.83 14.18 11.11
CA THR A 67 0.52 13.39 12.29
C THR A 67 1.57 12.32 12.56
N LEU A 68 1.72 11.96 13.84
CA LEU A 68 2.53 10.82 14.29
C LEU A 68 1.73 9.51 14.34
N ARG A 69 0.43 9.54 14.00
CA ARG A 69 -0.45 8.38 14.17
C ARG A 69 0.04 7.15 13.41
N ALA A 70 -0.13 6.00 14.04
CA ALA A 70 0.05 4.71 13.41
C ALA A 70 -1.25 3.88 13.55
N TYR A 71 -1.52 3.07 12.54
CA TYR A 71 -2.65 2.16 12.52
C TYR A 71 -2.20 0.78 12.06
N GLN A 72 -2.88 -0.25 12.56
CA GLN A 72 -2.80 -1.60 12.02
C GLN A 72 -4.16 -2.00 11.48
N TYR A 73 -4.17 -2.57 10.28
CA TYR A 73 -5.31 -3.28 9.71
C TYR A 73 -5.20 -4.78 9.99
N GLU A 74 -6.31 -5.37 10.43
CA GLU A 74 -6.50 -6.80 10.59
C GLU A 74 -7.41 -7.33 9.49
N SER A 75 -6.82 -8.11 8.57
CA SER A 75 -7.54 -8.66 7.41
C SER A 75 -8.63 -9.66 7.78
N SER A 76 -8.49 -10.38 8.90
CA SER A 76 -9.44 -11.42 9.34
C SER A 76 -10.78 -10.86 9.81
N ILE A 77 -10.83 -9.60 10.24
CA ILE A 77 -12.05 -8.96 10.77
C ILE A 77 -12.42 -7.66 10.04
N ASP A 78 -11.70 -7.31 8.96
CA ASP A 78 -11.89 -6.06 8.22
C ASP A 78 -11.96 -4.83 9.12
N ALA A 79 -10.94 -4.64 9.96
CA ALA A 79 -10.91 -3.55 10.92
C ALA A 79 -9.53 -2.95 11.12
N TRP A 80 -9.52 -1.64 11.43
CA TRP A 80 -8.34 -0.91 11.85
C TRP A 80 -8.30 -0.76 13.36
N ARG A 81 -7.12 -0.93 13.94
CA ARG A 81 -6.81 -0.54 15.32
C ARG A 81 -5.83 0.64 15.33
N VAL A 82 -6.03 1.54 16.28
CA VAL A 82 -5.08 2.62 16.56
C VAL A 82 -3.88 2.02 17.31
N LEU A 83 -2.67 2.36 16.86
CA LEU A 83 -1.43 2.03 17.55
C LEU A 83 -0.91 3.24 18.33
N PRO A 84 0.08 3.06 19.23
CA PRO A 84 0.84 4.18 19.74
C PRO A 84 1.43 5.02 18.62
N ASP A 85 1.57 6.33 18.86
CA ASP A 85 2.19 7.24 17.91
C ASP A 85 3.64 6.81 17.59
N VAL A 86 4.05 7.06 16.34
CA VAL A 86 5.44 6.85 15.90
C VAL A 86 6.35 7.73 16.76
N PRO A 87 7.47 7.19 17.29
CA PRO A 87 8.41 7.94 18.11
C PRO A 87 9.27 8.88 17.23
N ASP A 88 8.63 9.93 16.72
CA ASP A 88 9.22 11.05 15.96
C ASP A 88 8.68 12.36 16.59
N THR A 89 9.30 13.49 16.28
CA THR A 89 8.90 14.81 16.76
C THR A 89 7.94 15.53 15.82
N LEU A 90 8.10 15.36 14.49
CA LEU A 90 7.35 16.16 13.50
C LEU A 90 6.38 15.32 12.67
N GLY A 91 6.66 14.04 12.54
CA GLY A 91 5.99 13.19 11.57
C GLY A 91 6.48 13.46 10.17
N ARG A 92 5.99 12.66 9.22
CA ARG A 92 6.50 12.65 7.85
C ARG A 92 5.38 12.46 6.84
N VAL A 93 5.59 12.97 5.63
CA VAL A 93 4.69 12.80 4.49
C VAL A 93 5.46 12.19 3.33
N ALA A 94 4.80 11.33 2.54
CA ALA A 94 5.42 10.66 1.40
C ALA A 94 6.65 9.81 1.73
N SER A 95 6.74 9.32 2.98
CA SER A 95 7.71 8.28 3.37
C SER A 95 7.32 6.91 2.80
N ALA A 96 8.30 6.02 2.68
CA ALA A 96 8.08 4.61 2.39
C ALA A 96 8.25 3.77 3.66
N ALA A 97 7.53 2.64 3.76
CA ALA A 97 7.71 1.68 4.85
C ALA A 97 8.04 0.29 4.30
N SER A 98 8.89 -0.45 5.00
CA SER A 98 9.23 -1.84 4.67
C SER A 98 9.55 -2.63 5.92
N VAL A 99 9.20 -3.92 5.92
CA VAL A 99 9.39 -4.80 7.08
C VAL A 99 10.61 -5.67 6.85
N VAL A 100 11.55 -5.62 7.81
CA VAL A 100 12.74 -6.48 7.83
C VAL A 100 12.85 -7.10 9.21
N ASN A 101 12.90 -8.44 9.27
CA ASN A 101 13.02 -9.21 10.51
C ASN A 101 11.99 -8.81 11.60
N GLY A 102 10.73 -8.60 11.19
CA GLY A 102 9.65 -8.23 12.11
C GLY A 102 9.65 -6.76 12.55
N VAL A 103 10.53 -5.92 11.99
CA VAL A 103 10.60 -4.49 12.29
C VAL A 103 10.19 -3.69 11.05
N ALA A 104 9.25 -2.77 11.21
CA ALA A 104 8.88 -1.82 10.17
C ALA A 104 9.84 -0.62 10.17
N TYR A 105 10.55 -0.42 9.07
CA TYR A 105 11.42 0.73 8.82
C TYR A 105 10.65 1.75 8.00
N VAL A 106 10.56 2.99 8.48
CA VAL A 106 9.93 4.11 7.77
C VAL A 106 11.01 5.10 7.35
N ILE A 107 11.18 5.32 6.05
CA ILE A 107 12.35 6.00 5.48
C ILE A 107 11.91 7.12 4.51
N GLY A 108 12.68 8.22 4.48
CA GLY A 108 12.40 9.42 3.70
C GLY A 108 11.23 10.23 4.25
N GLY A 109 10.71 11.14 3.43
CA GLY A 109 9.65 12.09 3.81
C GLY A 109 10.15 13.27 4.63
#